data_AF-A0A7S2NLC8-F1
#
_entry.id   AF-A0A7S2NLC8-F1
#
_cell.length_a   1.000
_cell.length_b   1.000
_cell.length_c   1.000
_cell.angle_alpha   90.00
_cell.angle_beta   90.00
_cell.angle_gamma   90.00
#
_symmetry.space_group_name_H-M   'P 1'
#
loop_
_entity.id
_entity.type
_entity.pdbx_description
1 polymer ?
#
loop_
_entity_poly.entity_id
_entity_poly.type
_entity_poly.pdbx_seq_one_letter_code
_entity_poly.pdbx_strand_id
1 'polypeptide(L)'
;RPLSPSAPVPRQLNMVISADEPFPRQEACATNENTRALCTLLQSAAINREVIAAVSNKNIHQMLGTFLIGVARANITNAVVVALDDPTATFARKKGAHTYVRHLTSRTGSTDNHATSGLKFAVLYEFVSVGCSVLLSDVDVLWIQNPFTLPSIYRDVDVEGMTDGWDDLTAYGYMWDSYGGPSLRLSARNS
;
A
#
# COMPACT_ATOMS: atom_id res chain seq x y z
N ARG A 1 -17.85 8.88 -13.08
CA ARG A 1 -17.94 9.41 -14.46
C ARG A 1 -17.91 8.20 -15.40
N PRO A 2 -18.85 8.04 -16.34
CA PRO A 2 -18.74 6.99 -17.35
C PRO A 2 -17.42 7.17 -18.10
N LEU A 3 -16.70 6.08 -18.36
CA LEU A 3 -15.48 6.12 -19.16
C LEU A 3 -15.84 6.60 -20.58
N SER A 4 -15.01 7.49 -21.14
CA SER A 4 -15.06 7.77 -22.58
C SER A 4 -14.86 6.46 -23.35
N PRO A 5 -15.53 6.23 -24.50
CA PRO A 5 -15.27 5.06 -25.35
C PRO A 5 -13.79 4.91 -25.76
N SER A 6 -13.02 5.99 -25.70
CA SER A 6 -11.58 6.05 -26.00
C SER A 6 -10.68 6.02 -24.76
N ALA A 7 -11.24 5.92 -23.55
CA ALA A 7 -10.43 5.89 -22.34
C ALA A 7 -9.68 4.56 -22.24
N PRO A 8 -8.41 4.57 -21.79
CA PRO A 8 -7.70 3.32 -21.55
C PRO A 8 -8.44 2.50 -20.48
N VAL A 9 -8.45 1.19 -20.67
CA VAL A 9 -9.12 0.25 -19.77
C VAL A 9 -8.08 -0.32 -18.81
N PRO A 10 -8.38 -0.42 -17.50
CA PRO A 10 -7.53 -1.13 -16.55
C PRO A 10 -7.12 -2.51 -17.07
N ARG A 11 -5.83 -2.82 -16.93
CA ARG A 11 -5.30 -4.14 -17.28
C ARG A 11 -5.51 -5.11 -16.13
N GLN A 12 -5.35 -6.40 -16.42
CA GLN A 12 -5.20 -7.39 -15.36
C GLN A 12 -3.90 -7.14 -14.59
N LEU A 13 -3.87 -7.57 -13.32
CA LEU A 13 -2.68 -7.47 -12.49
C LEU A 13 -1.53 -8.27 -13.10
N ASN A 14 -0.39 -7.62 -13.33
CA ASN A 14 0.85 -8.30 -13.59
C ASN A 14 1.34 -8.93 -12.28
N MET A 15 1.21 -10.25 -12.15
CA MET A 15 1.48 -10.93 -10.88
C MET A 15 2.97 -10.94 -10.57
N VAL A 16 3.34 -10.64 -9.32
CA VAL A 16 4.74 -10.67 -8.82
C VAL A 16 5.37 -12.07 -8.92
N ILE A 17 4.54 -13.10 -8.75
CA ILE A 17 4.85 -14.51 -8.99
C ILE A 17 3.84 -15.07 -9.98
N SER A 18 4.25 -16.02 -10.81
CA SER A 18 3.37 -16.58 -11.85
C SER A 18 2.11 -17.21 -11.25
N ALA A 19 1.00 -17.19 -12.00
CA ALA A 19 -0.30 -17.64 -11.50
C ALA A 19 -0.32 -19.14 -11.10
N ASP A 20 0.55 -19.95 -11.69
CA ASP A 20 0.77 -21.37 -11.38
C ASP A 20 1.67 -21.60 -10.16
N GLU A 21 2.44 -20.60 -9.72
CA GLU A 21 3.23 -20.69 -8.50
C GLU A 21 2.34 -20.63 -7.25
N PRO A 22 2.70 -21.37 -6.18
CA PRO A 22 1.98 -21.30 -4.91
C PRO A 22 2.11 -19.90 -4.29
N PHE A 23 0.99 -19.39 -3.80
CA PHE A 23 0.93 -18.11 -3.09
C PHE A 23 0.55 -18.32 -1.62
N PRO A 24 1.25 -17.68 -0.66
CA PRO A 24 2.47 -16.87 -0.84
C PRO A 24 3.72 -17.71 -1.19
N ARG A 25 4.79 -17.07 -1.69
CA ARG A 25 6.04 -17.74 -2.11
C ARG A 25 6.73 -18.43 -0.92
N GLN A 26 6.77 -19.75 -0.93
CA GLN A 26 7.20 -20.57 0.21
C GLN A 26 8.64 -20.28 0.69
N GLU A 27 9.57 -20.07 -0.23
CA GLU A 27 10.97 -19.75 0.10
C GLU A 27 11.08 -18.44 0.91
N ALA A 28 10.33 -17.41 0.51
CA ALA A 28 10.29 -16.14 1.23
C ALA A 28 9.61 -16.27 2.60
N CYS A 29 8.56 -17.08 2.70
CA CYS A 29 7.88 -17.38 3.97
C CYS A 29 8.78 -18.10 4.98
N ALA A 30 9.81 -18.82 4.52
CA ALA A 30 10.76 -19.53 5.37
C ALA A 30 11.91 -18.64 5.90
N THR A 31 12.05 -17.41 5.39
CA THR A 31 13.23 -16.56 5.64
C THR A 31 13.34 -16.13 7.11
N ASN A 32 12.25 -15.67 7.74
CA ASN A 32 12.25 -15.29 9.15
C ASN A 32 10.82 -15.31 9.72
N GLU A 33 10.68 -15.08 11.03
CA GLU A 33 9.37 -15.10 11.71
C GLU A 33 8.42 -14.02 11.20
N ASN A 34 8.92 -12.84 10.84
CA ASN A 34 8.12 -11.75 10.31
C ASN A 34 7.53 -12.11 8.94
N THR A 35 8.32 -12.65 8.01
CA THR A 35 7.81 -13.05 6.69
C THR A 35 6.89 -14.26 6.79
N ARG A 36 7.14 -15.19 7.72
CA ARG A 36 6.23 -16.30 8.02
C ARG A 36 4.86 -15.81 8.50
N ALA A 37 4.84 -14.88 9.46
CA ALA A 37 3.60 -14.30 9.96
C ALA A 37 2.83 -13.53 8.87
N LEU A 38 3.56 -12.80 8.00
CA LEU A 38 2.97 -12.13 6.85
C LEU A 38 2.31 -13.14 5.90
N CYS A 39 3.01 -14.22 5.55
CA CYS A 39 2.46 -15.25 4.67
C CYS A 39 1.18 -15.88 5.22
N THR A 40 1.16 -16.24 6.51
CA THR A 40 -0.04 -16.78 7.17
C THR A 40 -1.22 -15.80 7.10
N LEU A 41 -0.96 -14.50 7.29
CA LEU A 41 -2.00 -13.48 7.18
C LEU A 41 -2.55 -13.39 5.75
N LEU A 42 -1.66 -13.34 4.75
CA LEU A 42 -2.02 -13.16 3.34
C LEU A 42 -2.86 -14.30 2.76
N GLN A 43 -2.75 -15.52 3.31
CA GLN A 43 -3.64 -16.63 2.93
C GLN A 43 -5.12 -16.34 3.19
N SER A 44 -5.43 -15.46 4.15
CA SER A 44 -6.80 -15.05 4.49
C SER A 44 -7.16 -13.63 4.03
N ALA A 45 -6.18 -12.74 3.98
CA ALA A 45 -6.40 -11.32 3.72
C ALA A 45 -6.32 -10.95 2.24
N ALA A 46 -5.46 -11.61 1.46
CA ALA A 46 -5.23 -11.22 0.07
C ALA A 46 -6.35 -11.73 -0.84
N ILE A 47 -6.84 -10.85 -1.70
CA ILE A 47 -7.74 -11.19 -2.81
C ILE A 47 -6.93 -11.02 -4.08
N ASN A 48 -6.94 -11.98 -5.01
CA ASN A 48 -6.13 -11.91 -6.24
C ASN A 48 -4.64 -11.60 -6.01
N ARG A 49 -4.08 -12.06 -4.87
CA ARG A 49 -2.69 -11.77 -4.45
C ARG A 49 -2.40 -10.28 -4.23
N GLU A 50 -3.42 -9.48 -3.98
CA GLU A 50 -3.32 -8.05 -3.70
C GLU A 50 -4.01 -7.63 -2.40
N VAL A 51 -3.45 -6.60 -1.77
CA VAL A 51 -3.95 -5.97 -0.54
C VAL A 51 -3.81 -4.45 -0.58
N ILE A 52 -4.59 -3.76 0.25
CA ILE A 52 -4.21 -2.42 0.72
C ILE A 52 -3.44 -2.57 2.01
N ALA A 53 -2.22 -2.04 2.08
CA ALA A 53 -1.45 -2.03 3.32
C ALA A 53 -1.40 -0.62 3.89
N ALA A 54 -1.68 -0.46 5.18
CA ALA A 54 -1.57 0.81 5.88
C ALA A 54 -0.69 0.66 7.12
N VAL A 55 0.39 1.44 7.20
CA VAL A 55 1.34 1.40 8.31
C VAL A 55 0.89 2.34 9.41
N SER A 56 0.85 1.86 10.65
CA SER A 56 0.39 2.66 11.79
C SER A 56 1.13 2.34 13.09
N ASN A 57 1.13 3.31 13.99
CA ASN A 57 1.59 3.18 15.37
C ASN A 57 0.57 3.75 16.37
N LYS A 58 0.87 3.63 17.67
CA LYS A 58 -0.05 4.02 18.74
C LYS A 58 -0.37 5.50 18.82
N ASN A 59 0.51 6.36 18.32
CA ASN A 59 0.37 7.80 18.41
C ASN A 59 -0.76 8.33 17.49
N ILE A 60 -1.17 7.53 16.50
CA ILE A 60 -2.14 7.92 15.46
C ILE A 60 -3.39 7.03 15.44
N HIS A 61 -3.73 6.38 16.57
CA HIS A 61 -4.92 5.51 16.67
C HIS A 61 -6.22 6.15 16.21
N GLN A 62 -6.41 7.45 16.47
CA GLN A 62 -7.61 8.16 16.03
C GLN A 62 -7.71 8.23 14.50
N MET A 63 -6.58 8.50 13.82
CA MET A 63 -6.51 8.47 12.35
C MET A 63 -6.77 7.06 11.83
N LEU A 64 -6.07 6.05 12.37
CA LEU A 64 -6.30 4.65 12.01
C LEU A 64 -7.77 4.24 12.19
N GLY A 65 -8.42 4.68 13.27
CA GLY A 65 -9.84 4.40 13.51
C GLY A 65 -10.74 4.97 12.42
N THR A 66 -10.44 6.19 11.94
CA THR A 66 -11.19 6.84 10.87
C THR A 66 -10.94 6.17 9.52
N PHE A 67 -9.68 5.84 9.23
CA PHE A 67 -9.28 5.05 8.07
C PHE A 67 -10.05 3.72 7.98
N LEU A 68 -10.10 2.97 9.08
CA LEU A 68 -10.80 1.68 9.14
C LEU A 68 -12.31 1.80 8.95
N ILE A 69 -12.92 2.92 9.39
CA ILE A 69 -14.33 3.21 9.09
C ILE A 69 -14.53 3.41 7.58
N GLY A 70 -13.64 4.15 6.92
CA GLY A 70 -13.66 4.34 5.47
C GLY A 70 -13.53 3.02 4.72
N VAL A 71 -12.49 2.23 5.03
CA VAL A 71 -12.26 0.89 4.46
C VAL A 71 -13.49 0.00 4.59
N ALA A 72 -14.10 -0.07 5.78
CA ALA A 72 -15.29 -0.88 6.00
C ALA A 72 -16.50 -0.37 5.20
N ARG A 73 -16.73 0.95 5.17
CA ARG A 73 -17.84 1.56 4.41
C ARG A 73 -17.68 1.40 2.89
N ALA A 74 -16.44 1.42 2.41
CA ALA A 74 -16.10 1.19 1.03
C ALA A 74 -16.16 -0.30 0.63
N ASN A 75 -16.41 -1.21 1.57
CA ASN A 75 -16.39 -2.67 1.36
C ASN A 75 -15.04 -3.17 0.82
N ILE A 76 -13.95 -2.69 1.42
CA ILE A 76 -12.59 -3.16 1.13
C ILE A 76 -12.24 -4.23 2.17
N THR A 77 -12.22 -5.50 1.75
CA THR A 77 -12.01 -6.64 2.65
C THR A 77 -10.56 -7.12 2.70
N ASN A 78 -9.74 -6.77 1.72
CA ASN A 78 -8.31 -7.09 1.65
C ASN A 78 -7.41 -5.96 2.19
N ALA A 79 -7.88 -5.22 3.21
CA ALA A 79 -7.08 -4.20 3.89
C ALA A 79 -6.31 -4.80 5.06
N VAL A 80 -4.99 -4.56 5.10
CA VAL A 80 -4.06 -5.01 6.14
C VAL A 80 -3.48 -3.79 6.86
N VAL A 81 -3.60 -3.78 8.18
CA VAL A 81 -2.90 -2.84 9.05
C VAL A 81 -1.54 -3.42 9.41
N VAL A 82 -0.47 -2.71 9.04
CA VAL A 82 0.89 -3.01 9.49
C VAL A 82 1.14 -2.23 10.78
N ALA A 83 1.01 -2.91 11.90
CA ALA A 83 1.13 -2.33 13.23
C ALA A 83 2.59 -2.33 13.70
N LEU A 84 3.16 -1.15 13.97
CA LEU A 84 4.53 -1.00 14.45
C LEU A 84 4.70 -1.33 15.93
N ASP A 85 3.59 -1.46 16.66
CA ASP A 85 3.54 -1.76 18.09
C ASP A 85 2.30 -2.59 18.47
N ASP A 86 2.38 -3.30 19.60
CA ASP A 86 1.31 -4.17 20.10
C ASP A 86 -0.01 -3.43 20.44
N PRO A 87 0.02 -2.21 21.02
CA PRO A 87 -1.20 -1.43 21.21
C PRO A 87 -1.97 -1.20 19.90
N THR A 88 -1.27 -0.89 18.80
CA THR A 88 -1.86 -0.72 17.47
C THR A 88 -2.40 -2.02 16.92
N ALA A 89 -1.66 -3.11 17.08
CA ALA A 89 -2.14 -4.41 16.66
C ALA A 89 -3.43 -4.81 17.37
N THR A 90 -3.49 -4.56 18.68
CA THR A 90 -4.67 -4.81 19.51
C THR A 90 -5.85 -3.93 19.08
N PHE A 91 -5.61 -2.64 18.83
CA PHE A 91 -6.64 -1.71 18.37
C PHE A 91 -7.22 -2.12 17.01
N ALA A 92 -6.36 -2.43 16.03
CA ALA A 92 -6.76 -2.84 14.68
C ALA A 92 -7.57 -4.14 14.69
N ARG A 93 -7.12 -5.16 15.43
CA ARG A 93 -7.86 -6.43 15.58
C ARG A 93 -9.22 -6.27 16.22
N LYS A 94 -9.34 -5.41 17.25
CA LYS A 94 -10.65 -5.09 17.88
C LYS A 94 -11.63 -4.44 16.90
N LYS A 95 -11.12 -3.80 15.84
CA LYS A 95 -11.92 -3.22 14.75
C LYS A 95 -12.17 -4.20 13.60
N GLY A 96 -11.69 -5.45 13.71
CA GLY A 96 -11.87 -6.49 12.69
C GLY A 96 -10.88 -6.41 11.52
N ALA A 97 -9.80 -5.62 11.62
CA ALA A 97 -8.82 -5.48 10.54
C ALA A 97 -7.82 -6.64 10.53
N HIS A 98 -7.47 -7.11 9.33
CA HIS A 98 -6.29 -7.95 9.13
C HIS A 98 -5.06 -7.18 9.63
N THR A 99 -4.24 -7.82 10.47
CA THR A 99 -3.19 -7.10 11.21
C THR A 99 -1.88 -7.86 11.14
N TYR A 100 -0.87 -7.21 10.59
CA TYR A 100 0.52 -7.66 10.56
C TYR A 100 1.34 -6.86 11.58
N VAL A 101 1.94 -7.54 12.55
CA VAL A 101 2.78 -6.85 13.56
C VAL A 101 4.20 -6.81 13.06
N ARG A 102 4.76 -5.61 12.98
CA ARG A 102 6.10 -5.40 12.45
C ARG A 102 6.81 -4.30 13.23
N HIS A 103 7.52 -4.70 14.27
CA HIS A 103 8.33 -3.78 15.08
C HIS A 103 9.50 -3.24 14.26
N LEU A 104 9.31 -2.05 13.70
CA LEU A 104 10.33 -1.31 12.97
C LEU A 104 10.60 -0.01 13.69
N THR A 105 11.87 0.32 13.85
CA THR A 105 12.33 1.59 14.38
C THR A 105 12.90 2.43 13.23
N SER A 106 12.46 3.68 13.13
CA SER A 106 13.07 4.63 12.19
C SER A 106 14.58 4.75 12.51
N ARG A 107 15.43 4.93 11.50
CA ARG A 107 16.87 5.15 11.70
C ARG A 107 17.17 6.37 12.58
N THR A 108 16.22 7.30 12.67
CA THR A 108 16.30 8.51 13.50
C THR A 108 15.65 8.34 14.88
N GLY A 109 15.00 7.21 15.15
CA GLY A 109 14.20 6.98 16.36
C GLY A 109 12.88 7.75 16.40
N SER A 110 12.57 8.58 15.40
CA SER A 110 11.33 9.35 15.36
C SER A 110 10.11 8.44 15.09
N THR A 111 9.00 8.78 15.74
CA THR A 111 7.69 8.09 15.65
C THR A 111 6.65 8.92 14.88
N ASP A 112 7.09 10.02 14.28
CA ASP A 112 6.29 10.89 13.43
C ASP A 112 5.93 10.16 12.12
N ASN A 113 4.75 10.43 11.56
CA ASN A 113 4.25 9.78 10.34
C ASN A 113 5.25 9.92 9.19
N HIS A 114 5.85 11.10 9.05
CA HIS A 114 6.87 11.38 8.04
C HIS A 114 8.20 10.64 8.26
N ALA A 115 8.57 10.37 9.52
CA ALA A 115 9.79 9.62 9.86
C ALA A 115 9.64 8.10 9.70
N THR A 116 8.40 7.61 9.59
CA THR A 116 8.07 6.22 9.24
C THR A 116 8.11 5.96 7.72
N SER A 117 8.29 6.98 6.87
CA SER A 117 8.38 6.82 5.41
C SER A 117 9.51 5.86 4.95
N GLY A 118 10.65 5.84 5.63
CA GLY A 118 11.72 4.87 5.36
C GLY A 118 11.34 3.42 5.71
N LEU A 119 10.37 3.22 6.61
CA LEU A 119 9.84 1.91 6.98
C LEU A 119 8.85 1.38 5.94
N LYS A 120 8.15 2.28 5.23
CA LYS A 120 7.21 1.93 4.15
C LYS A 120 7.90 1.05 3.09
N PHE A 121 9.14 1.35 2.71
CA PHE A 121 9.91 0.52 1.76
C PHE A 121 10.24 -0.87 2.30
N ALA A 122 10.56 -1.00 3.59
CA ALA A 122 10.80 -2.31 4.20
C ALA A 122 9.52 -3.15 4.19
N VAL A 123 8.37 -2.53 4.47
CA VAL A 123 7.06 -3.17 4.37
C VAL A 123 6.77 -3.58 2.92
N LEU A 124 6.91 -2.68 1.95
CA LEU A 124 6.72 -3.00 0.53
C LEU A 124 7.59 -4.18 0.09
N TYR A 125 8.87 -4.17 0.46
CA TYR A 125 9.81 -5.24 0.15
C TYR A 125 9.34 -6.59 0.71
N GLU A 126 8.87 -6.65 1.96
CA GLU A 126 8.38 -7.89 2.57
C GLU A 126 7.16 -8.45 1.82
N PHE A 127 6.17 -7.61 1.45
CA PHE A 127 4.98 -8.04 0.70
C PHE A 127 5.33 -8.53 -0.71
N VAL A 128 6.14 -7.76 -1.45
CA VAL A 128 6.56 -8.13 -2.81
C VAL A 128 7.43 -9.39 -2.80
N SER A 129 8.32 -9.56 -1.81
CA SER A 129 9.19 -10.75 -1.69
C SER A 129 8.40 -12.04 -1.56
N VAL A 130 7.24 -12.01 -0.87
CA VAL A 130 6.35 -13.16 -0.72
C VAL A 130 5.35 -13.31 -1.86
N GLY A 131 5.43 -12.47 -2.90
CA GLY A 131 4.63 -12.55 -4.11
C GLY A 131 3.29 -11.81 -4.04
N CYS A 132 3.13 -10.87 -3.10
CA CYS A 132 1.92 -10.07 -2.94
C CYS A 132 2.08 -8.69 -3.59
N SER A 133 1.12 -8.31 -4.43
CA SER A 133 0.97 -6.94 -4.90
C SER A 133 0.36 -6.08 -3.79
N VAL A 134 0.84 -4.86 -3.63
CA VAL A 134 0.46 -4.02 -2.50
C VAL A 134 0.15 -2.61 -2.96
N LEU A 135 -1.06 -2.14 -2.64
CA LEU A 135 -1.41 -0.72 -2.68
C LEU A 135 -1.14 -0.14 -1.29
N LEU A 136 -0.03 0.56 -1.16
CA LEU A 136 0.31 1.21 0.10
C LEU A 136 -0.54 2.48 0.27
N SER A 137 -1.19 2.60 1.43
CA SER A 137 -1.99 3.75 1.80
C SER A 137 -1.46 4.36 3.08
N ASP A 138 -1.44 5.68 3.15
CA ASP A 138 -1.31 6.37 4.43
C ASP A 138 -2.60 6.17 5.25
N VAL A 139 -2.52 6.43 6.56
CA VAL A 139 -3.67 6.30 7.47
C VAL A 139 -4.45 7.60 7.66
N ASP A 140 -3.93 8.72 7.15
CA ASP A 140 -4.55 10.05 7.19
C ASP A 140 -5.38 10.35 5.93
N VAL A 141 -5.59 9.36 5.07
CA VAL A 141 -6.52 9.43 3.94
C VAL A 141 -7.83 8.71 4.25
N LEU A 142 -8.87 8.99 3.45
CA LEU A 142 -10.17 8.35 3.55
C LEU A 142 -10.49 7.56 2.28
N TRP A 143 -10.71 6.26 2.43
CA TRP A 143 -11.29 5.42 1.38
C TRP A 143 -12.81 5.54 1.38
N ILE A 144 -13.37 6.05 0.29
CA ILE A 144 -14.82 6.21 0.09
C ILE A 144 -15.40 5.21 -0.93
N GLN A 145 -14.55 4.57 -1.72
CA GLN A 145 -14.89 3.57 -2.73
C GLN A 145 -13.81 2.49 -2.76
N ASN A 146 -14.17 1.27 -3.15
CA ASN A 146 -13.21 0.18 -3.26
C ASN A 146 -12.37 0.36 -4.54
N PRO A 147 -11.03 0.52 -4.42
CA PRO A 147 -10.18 0.80 -5.57
C PRO A 147 -9.95 -0.42 -6.48
N PHE A 148 -10.26 -1.64 -6.01
CA PHE A 148 -10.11 -2.88 -6.78
C PHE A 148 -11.35 -3.25 -7.60
N THR A 149 -12.51 -2.64 -7.31
CA THR A 149 -13.75 -2.89 -8.07
C THR A 149 -14.06 -1.80 -9.08
N LEU A 150 -13.37 -0.67 -8.98
CA LEU A 150 -13.48 0.45 -9.90
C LEU A 150 -12.32 0.48 -10.88
N PRO A 151 -12.49 1.10 -12.06
CA PRO A 151 -11.42 1.29 -13.02
C PRO A 151 -10.48 2.44 -12.60
N SER A 152 -10.00 2.41 -11.35
CA SER A 152 -9.15 3.45 -10.75
C SER A 152 -7.66 3.13 -10.76
N ILE A 153 -7.29 1.84 -10.84
CA ILE A 153 -5.89 1.37 -10.91
C ILE A 153 -5.68 0.79 -12.32
N TYR A 154 -4.72 1.31 -13.08
CA TYR A 154 -4.59 0.99 -14.51
C TYR A 154 -3.76 -0.26 -14.78
N ARG A 155 -2.82 -0.60 -13.89
CA ARG A 155 -1.97 -1.79 -13.91
C ARG A 155 -1.14 -1.93 -15.19
N ASP A 156 -0.71 -0.79 -15.73
CA ASP A 156 0.08 -0.72 -16.96
C ASP A 156 1.57 -0.50 -16.71
N VAL A 157 1.99 -0.40 -15.45
CA VAL A 157 3.36 -0.26 -14.98
C VAL A 157 3.59 -1.13 -13.73
N ASP A 158 4.85 -1.41 -13.41
CA ASP A 158 5.21 -2.20 -12.20
C ASP A 158 5.03 -1.40 -10.90
N VAL A 159 5.08 -0.06 -10.97
CA VAL A 159 4.92 0.86 -9.84
C VAL A 159 4.05 2.03 -10.25
N GLU A 160 2.88 2.14 -9.61
CA GLU A 160 1.98 3.30 -9.72
C GLU A 160 2.08 4.17 -8.45
N GLY A 161 1.96 5.49 -8.61
CA GLY A 161 2.01 6.42 -7.49
C GLY A 161 1.12 7.63 -7.72
N MET A 162 0.56 8.18 -6.65
CA MET A 162 -0.19 9.44 -6.73
C MET A 162 0.77 10.62 -6.75
N THR A 163 0.46 11.61 -7.59
CA THR A 163 1.15 12.90 -7.62
C THR A 163 0.79 13.75 -6.41
N ASP A 164 1.75 14.54 -5.92
CA ASP A 164 1.51 15.57 -4.89
C ASP A 164 1.07 16.92 -5.54
N GLY A 165 0.83 16.90 -6.85
CA GLY A 165 0.35 18.07 -7.58
C GLY A 165 -1.09 18.44 -7.23
N TRP A 166 -1.34 19.73 -7.03
CA TRP A 166 -2.64 20.31 -6.71
C TRP A 166 -3.27 21.10 -7.88
N ASP A 167 -2.56 21.18 -9.01
CA ASP A 167 -3.05 21.73 -10.28
C ASP A 167 -2.57 20.85 -11.46
N ASP A 168 -3.12 21.05 -12.65
CA ASP A 168 -2.77 20.24 -13.83
C ASP A 168 -1.26 20.24 -14.10
N LEU A 169 -0.59 21.39 -13.93
CA LEU A 169 0.84 21.52 -14.21
C LEU A 169 1.69 20.69 -13.25
N THR A 170 1.37 20.72 -11.95
CA THR A 170 2.10 19.99 -10.92
C THR A 170 1.69 18.51 -10.85
N ALA A 171 0.45 18.18 -11.24
CA ALA A 171 -0.06 16.82 -11.25
C ALA A 171 0.61 15.94 -12.31
N TYR A 172 0.80 16.47 -13.51
CA TYR A 172 1.40 15.73 -14.65
C TYR A 172 2.92 15.89 -14.74
N GLY A 173 3.53 16.66 -13.85
CA GLY A 173 4.95 17.00 -13.89
C GLY A 173 5.26 18.06 -14.94
N TYR A 174 6.44 18.67 -14.82
CA TYR A 174 6.90 19.70 -15.75
C TYR A 174 8.19 19.26 -16.44
N MET A 175 8.35 19.70 -17.69
CA MET A 175 9.58 19.50 -18.44
C MET A 175 10.73 20.14 -17.66
N TRP A 176 11.70 19.31 -17.32
CA TRP A 176 12.93 19.70 -16.67
C TRP A 176 14.06 19.57 -17.68
N ASP A 177 14.58 20.70 -18.13
CA ASP A 177 15.78 20.76 -18.95
C ASP A 177 17.00 20.48 -18.06
N SER A 178 17.27 19.20 -17.79
CA SER A 178 18.54 18.76 -17.24
C SER A 178 19.55 18.50 -18.36
N TYR A 179 20.82 18.71 -18.05
CA TYR A 179 22.01 18.53 -18.89
C TYR A 179 22.11 17.16 -19.57
N GLY A 180 21.31 16.89 -20.59
CA GLY A 180 21.36 15.64 -21.36
C GLY A 180 20.12 15.24 -22.15
N GLY A 181 18.98 15.93 -21.99
CA GLY A 181 17.79 15.67 -22.80
C GLY A 181 16.47 16.03 -22.10
N PRO A 182 15.33 15.90 -22.80
CA PRO A 182 14.02 16.14 -22.23
C PRO A 182 13.76 15.16 -21.09
N SER A 183 13.65 15.67 -19.86
CA SER A 183 13.24 14.89 -18.68
C SER A 183 11.96 15.46 -18.11
N LEU A 184 11.06 14.59 -17.61
CA LEU A 184 9.84 15.01 -16.92
C LEU A 184 10.10 14.94 -15.42
N ARG A 185 9.96 16.06 -14.71
CA ARG A 185 10.07 16.08 -13.25
C ARG A 185 8.70 15.98 -12.61
N LEU A 186 8.48 14.88 -11.91
CA LEU A 186 7.31 14.67 -11.05
C LEU A 186 7.70 14.97 -9.61
N SER A 187 6.85 15.70 -8.89
CA SER A 187 7.00 15.90 -7.45
C SER A 187 6.12 14.88 -6.75
N ALA A 188 6.75 13.87 -6.16
CA ALA A 188 6.11 12.99 -5.20
C ALA A 188 6.79 13.24 -3.85
N ARG A 189 6.04 13.75 -2.87
CA ARG A 189 6.50 13.80 -1.48
C ARG A 189 5.85 12.64 -0.75
N ASN A 190 6.66 11.94 0.03
CA ASN A 190 6.10 11.07 1.06
C ASN A 190 5.59 12.01 2.15
N SER A 191 4.27 12.08 2.34
CA SER A 191 3.70 12.38 3.65
C SER A 191 4.09 11.25 4.59
#